data_AF-A0A953Y741-F1
#
_entry.id   AF-A0A953Y741-F1
#
_cell.length_a   1.000
_cell.length_b   1.000
_cell.length_c   1.000
_cell.angle_alpha   90.00
_cell.angle_beta   90.00
_cell.angle_gamma   90.00
#
_symmetry.space_group_name_H-M   'P 1'
#
loop_
_entity.id
_entity.type
_entity.pdbx_description
1 polymer ?
#
loop_
_entity_poly.entity_id
_entity_poly.type
_entity_poly.pdbx_seq_one_letter_code
_entity_poly.pdbx_strand_id
1 'polypeptide(L)'
;MNDRARIWEADCGLFDAVLSFSFETEELLNCCRSAGVEVRACRCHDLGAAVLGTVHRICHDDTPLARLMERRLNVVHGRALEQVAAEGFEALGAALTRGPLFEVDDLAGKLWALAVSAHPDAEGLRTNVRGRLALTGLQLIALTQARLRELAEGRVA
;
A
#
# COMPACT_ATOMS: atom_id res chain seq x y z
N MET A 1 21.45 7.56 9.63
CA MET A 1 20.24 8.04 8.95
C MET A 1 19.08 7.21 9.48
N ASN A 2 18.34 7.74 10.46
CA ASN A 2 17.22 7.02 11.08
C ASN A 2 15.96 7.90 11.04
N ASP A 3 15.78 8.61 9.92
CA ASP A 3 14.69 9.57 9.70
C ASP A 3 13.45 8.86 9.12
N ARG A 4 13.16 7.65 9.63
CA ARG A 4 11.93 6.93 9.31
C ARG A 4 10.90 7.18 10.39
N ALA A 5 9.78 7.75 9.97
CA ALA A 5 8.56 7.80 10.73
C ALA A 5 8.12 6.37 11.10
N ARG A 6 7.44 6.25 12.22
CA ARG A 6 6.87 4.98 12.67
C ARG A 6 5.64 4.66 11.81
N ILE A 7 5.19 3.40 11.79
CA ILE A 7 3.98 3.03 11.04
C ILE A 7 2.73 3.85 11.42
N TRP A 8 2.61 4.29 12.67
CA TRP A 8 1.51 5.14 13.15
C TRP A 8 1.65 6.62 12.76
N GLU A 9 2.76 7.00 12.13
CA GLU A 9 3.01 8.31 11.55
C GLU A 9 3.02 8.26 10.01
N ALA A 10 2.78 7.08 9.42
CA ALA A 10 2.82 6.88 7.97
C ALA A 10 1.65 7.56 7.26
N ASP A 11 1.87 8.00 6.02
CA ASP A 11 0.79 8.48 5.16
C ASP A 11 -0.26 7.39 4.93
N CYS A 12 -1.48 7.64 5.38
CA CYS A 12 -2.60 6.70 5.35
C CYS A 12 -3.01 6.30 3.93
N GLY A 13 -2.98 7.25 3.00
CA GLY A 13 -3.39 7.01 1.62
C GLY A 13 -2.43 6.08 0.89
N LEU A 14 -1.13 6.17 1.21
CA LEU A 14 -0.13 5.23 0.72
C LEU A 14 -0.13 3.92 1.50
N PHE A 15 -0.38 3.96 2.81
CA PHE A 15 -0.36 2.78 3.67
C PHE A 15 -1.35 1.71 3.22
N ASP A 16 -2.58 2.08 2.85
CA ASP A 16 -3.58 1.12 2.36
C ASP A 16 -3.16 0.44 1.06
N ALA A 17 -2.54 1.20 0.16
CA ALA A 17 -1.98 0.67 -1.09
C ALA A 17 -0.82 -0.29 -0.79
N VAL A 18 0.08 0.09 0.13
CA VAL A 18 1.19 -0.76 0.58
C VAL A 18 0.65 -2.08 1.12
N LEU A 19 -0.31 -2.05 2.06
CA LEU A 19 -0.88 -3.27 2.62
C LEU A 19 -1.50 -4.16 1.54
N SER A 20 -2.29 -3.57 0.63
CA SER A 20 -2.99 -4.30 -0.43
C SER A 20 -2.06 -4.93 -1.47
N PHE A 21 -0.90 -4.31 -1.73
CA PHE A 21 0.09 -4.87 -2.66
C PHE A 21 1.08 -5.83 -1.97
N SER A 22 1.18 -5.80 -0.64
CA SER A 22 2.20 -6.57 0.10
C SER A 22 1.68 -7.88 0.67
N PHE A 23 0.36 -7.97 0.93
CA PHE A 23 -0.20 -9.07 1.68
C PHE A 23 -1.54 -9.51 1.12
N GLU A 24 -1.76 -10.81 1.13
CA GLU A 24 -3.09 -11.37 0.91
C GLU A 24 -4.00 -11.10 2.12
N THR A 25 -5.32 -11.08 1.89
CA THR A 25 -6.31 -10.85 2.95
C THR A 25 -6.16 -11.84 4.11
N GLU A 26 -5.87 -13.12 3.80
CA GLU A 26 -5.68 -14.16 4.82
C GLU A 26 -4.44 -13.92 5.70
N GLU A 27 -3.36 -13.38 5.13
CA GLU A 27 -2.16 -13.05 5.89
C GLU A 27 -2.42 -11.92 6.88
N LEU A 28 -3.13 -10.88 6.44
CA LEU A 28 -3.52 -9.76 7.29
C LEU A 28 -4.47 -10.22 8.41
N LEU A 29 -5.41 -11.11 8.10
CA LEU A 29 -6.30 -11.70 9.10
C LEU A 29 -5.52 -12.51 10.15
N ASN A 30 -4.50 -13.27 9.73
CA ASN A 30 -3.64 -14.03 10.64
C ASN A 30 -2.78 -13.10 11.52
N CYS A 31 -2.31 -11.96 10.99
CA CYS A 31 -1.67 -10.93 11.80
C CYS A 31 -2.61 -10.40 12.88
N CYS A 32 -3.86 -10.07 12.53
CA CYS A 32 -4.88 -9.63 13.49
C CYS A 32 -5.08 -10.67 14.60
N ARG A 33 -5.32 -11.93 14.24
CA ARG A 33 -5.51 -13.03 15.21
C ARG A 33 -4.32 -13.21 16.14
N SER A 34 -3.11 -13.18 15.60
CA SER A 34 -1.86 -13.32 16.38
C SER A 34 -1.66 -12.17 17.36
N ALA A 35 -2.21 -10.99 17.06
CA ALA A 35 -2.21 -9.82 17.93
C ALA A 35 -3.43 -9.76 18.88
N GLY A 36 -4.28 -10.78 18.91
CA GLY A 36 -5.51 -10.80 19.73
C GLY A 36 -6.61 -9.84 19.24
N VAL A 37 -6.56 -9.45 17.96
CA VAL A 37 -7.53 -8.55 17.34
C VAL A 37 -8.63 -9.36 16.64
N GLU A 38 -9.87 -9.12 17.04
CA GLU A 38 -11.04 -9.68 16.37
C GLU A 38 -11.41 -8.81 15.15
N VAL A 39 -11.47 -9.41 13.96
CA VAL A 39 -11.99 -8.77 12.75
C VAL A 39 -13.46 -9.16 12.58
N ARG A 40 -14.35 -8.18 12.55
CA ARG A 40 -15.78 -8.38 12.31
C ARG A 40 -16.16 -7.86 10.94
N ALA A 41 -16.49 -8.78 10.02
CA ALA A 41 -17.12 -8.40 8.77
C ALA A 41 -18.58 -8.00 9.03
N CYS A 42 -18.99 -6.81 8.58
CA CYS A 42 -20.42 -6.46 8.50
C CYS A 42 -21.00 -6.99 7.18
N ARG A 43 -22.32 -7.12 7.09
CA ARG A 43 -22.99 -7.44 5.81
C ARG A 43 -22.75 -6.41 4.71
N CYS A 44 -22.27 -5.22 5.06
CA CYS A 44 -22.01 -4.10 4.18
C CYS A 44 -20.62 -4.12 3.51
N HIS A 45 -19.67 -4.91 4.00
CA HIS A 45 -18.30 -4.93 3.49
C HIS A 45 -17.85 -6.37 3.30
N ASP A 46 -17.11 -6.64 2.22
CA ASP A 46 -16.43 -7.92 2.10
C ASP A 46 -15.34 -8.07 3.18
N LEU A 47 -14.90 -9.31 3.37
CA LEU A 47 -13.91 -9.65 4.40
C LEU A 47 -12.58 -8.90 4.18
N GLY A 48 -12.17 -8.69 2.93
CA GLY A 48 -10.93 -7.98 2.59
C GLY A 48 -10.96 -6.53 3.06
N ALA A 49 -12.04 -5.81 2.73
CA ALA A 49 -12.26 -4.44 3.19
C ALA A 49 -12.33 -4.35 4.73
N ALA A 50 -12.99 -5.31 5.38
CA ALA A 50 -13.07 -5.34 6.85
C ALA A 50 -11.70 -5.60 7.51
N VAL A 51 -10.89 -6.51 6.95
CA VAL A 51 -9.53 -6.81 7.42
C VAL A 51 -8.63 -5.59 7.22
N LEU A 52 -8.59 -5.02 6.00
CA LEU A 52 -7.77 -3.86 5.67
C LEU A 52 -8.12 -2.66 6.57
N GLY A 53 -9.40 -2.32 6.69
CA GLY A 53 -9.85 -1.24 7.56
C GLY A 53 -9.52 -1.46 9.04
N THR A 54 -9.52 -2.72 9.50
CA THR A 54 -9.11 -3.05 10.88
C THR A 54 -7.61 -2.85 11.08
N VAL A 55 -6.78 -3.36 10.17
CA VAL A 55 -5.32 -3.20 10.23
C VAL A 55 -4.96 -1.72 10.14
N HIS A 56 -5.52 -0.99 9.18
CA HIS A 56 -5.38 0.46 9.03
C HIS A 56 -5.62 1.16 10.36
N ARG A 57 -6.84 1.04 10.90
CA ARG A 57 -7.26 1.73 12.11
C ARG A 57 -6.36 1.45 13.31
N ILE A 58 -5.94 0.20 13.49
CA ILE A 58 -5.11 -0.20 14.64
C ILE A 58 -3.66 0.25 14.49
N CYS A 59 -3.16 0.39 13.25
CA CYS A 59 -1.81 0.85 12.99
C CYS A 59 -1.62 2.36 13.23
N HIS A 60 -2.68 3.13 13.45
CA HIS A 60 -2.61 4.54 13.90
C HIS A 60 -2.15 4.71 15.35
N ASP A 61 -2.15 3.62 16.12
CA ASP A 61 -1.69 3.61 17.51
C ASP A 61 -0.48 2.68 17.65
N ASP A 62 0.35 2.94 18.66
CA ASP A 62 1.48 2.08 19.02
C ASP A 62 0.99 0.78 19.68
N THR A 63 0.50 -0.15 18.86
CA THR A 63 -0.07 -1.43 19.27
C THR A 63 0.84 -2.61 18.88
N PRO A 64 0.65 -3.80 19.50
CA PRO A 64 1.36 -5.01 19.09
C PRO A 64 1.17 -5.33 17.60
N LEU A 65 -0.03 -5.11 17.06
CA LEU A 65 -0.31 -5.28 15.63
C LEU A 65 0.46 -4.27 14.78
N ALA A 66 0.46 -2.98 15.15
CA ALA A 66 1.22 -1.95 14.45
C ALA A 66 2.71 -2.31 14.35
N ARG A 67 3.33 -2.67 15.49
CA ARG A 67 4.75 -3.07 15.52
C ARG A 67 5.01 -4.35 14.72
N LEU A 68 4.07 -5.31 14.72
CA LEU A 68 4.17 -6.51 13.90
C LEU A 68 4.15 -6.15 12.41
N MET A 69 3.20 -5.32 11.99
CA MET A 69 3.05 -4.89 10.59
C MET A 69 4.25 -4.10 10.11
N GLU A 70 4.76 -3.16 10.91
CA GLU A 70 5.96 -2.41 10.60
C GLU A 70 7.17 -3.34 10.38
N ARG A 71 7.37 -4.32 11.27
CA ARG A 71 8.44 -5.32 11.10
C ARG A 71 8.26 -6.13 9.83
N ARG A 72 7.04 -6.62 9.54
CA ARG A 72 6.79 -7.39 8.31
C ARG A 72 7.06 -6.57 7.06
N LEU A 73 6.57 -5.33 7.00
CA LEU A 73 6.80 -4.43 5.86
C LEU A 73 8.29 -4.12 5.67
N ASN A 74 9.02 -3.87 6.75
CA ASN A 74 10.46 -3.62 6.68
C ASN A 74 11.25 -4.85 6.22
N VAL A 75 10.81 -6.06 6.55
CA VAL A 75 11.43 -7.31 6.09
C VAL A 75 11.11 -7.56 4.61
N VAL A 76 9.83 -7.47 4.22
CA VAL A 76 9.39 -7.73 2.85
C VAL A 76 10.02 -6.72 1.88
N HIS A 77 10.08 -5.45 2.27
CA HIS A 77 10.52 -4.34 1.40
C HIS A 77 11.93 -3.85 1.70
N GLY A 78 12.72 -4.61 2.47
CA GLY A 78 14.06 -4.20 2.92
C GLY A 78 14.96 -3.73 1.78
N ARG A 79 14.91 -4.41 0.62
CA ARG A 79 15.70 -4.04 -0.56
C ARG A 79 15.29 -2.69 -1.17
N ALA A 80 14.00 -2.44 -1.37
CA ALA A 80 13.53 -1.15 -1.87
C ALA A 80 13.85 -0.02 -0.88
N LEU A 81 13.71 -0.31 0.42
CA LEU A 81 14.07 0.59 1.50
C LEU A 81 15.56 0.97 1.47
N GLU A 82 16.46 0.03 1.18
CA GLU A 82 17.89 0.27 0.98
C GLU A 82 18.17 1.05 -0.31
N GLN A 83 17.49 0.69 -1.40
CA GLN A 83 17.63 1.36 -2.69
C GLN A 83 17.24 2.85 -2.61
N VAL A 84 16.10 3.17 -2.01
CA VAL A 84 15.65 4.55 -1.81
C VAL A 84 16.63 5.32 -0.92
N ALA A 85 17.19 4.68 0.10
CA ALA A 85 18.19 5.32 0.96
C ALA A 85 19.50 5.63 0.20
N ALA A 86 19.86 4.82 -0.80
CA ALA A 86 21.05 5.02 -1.62
C ALA A 86 20.84 6.02 -2.76
N GLU A 87 19.69 5.98 -3.43
CA GLU A 87 19.40 6.78 -4.63
C GLU A 87 18.71 8.12 -4.32
N GLY A 88 18.03 8.22 -3.18
CA GLY A 88 17.35 9.44 -2.74
C GLY A 88 15.95 9.67 -3.32
N PHE A 89 15.31 10.75 -2.86
CA PHE A 89 13.91 11.07 -3.16
C PHE A 89 13.67 11.54 -4.60
N GLU A 90 14.68 12.09 -5.27
CA GLU A 90 14.57 12.48 -6.68
C GLU A 90 14.40 11.24 -7.57
N ALA A 91 15.25 10.22 -7.38
CA ALA A 91 15.17 8.96 -8.11
C ALA A 91 13.87 8.21 -7.80
N LEU A 92 13.47 8.14 -6.52
CA LEU A 92 12.19 7.60 -6.11
C LEU A 92 11.02 8.32 -6.79
N GLY A 93 11.06 9.65 -6.83
CA GLY A 93 10.08 10.48 -7.51
C GLY A 93 9.99 10.17 -9.00
N ALA A 94 11.13 10.06 -9.68
CA ALA A 94 11.18 9.68 -11.09
C ALA A 94 10.57 8.29 -11.33
N ALA A 95 10.87 7.30 -10.48
CA ALA A 95 10.30 5.96 -10.59
C ALA A 95 8.78 5.95 -10.36
N LEU A 96 8.28 6.70 -9.37
CA LEU A 96 6.86 6.73 -9.01
C LEU A 96 6.02 7.72 -9.81
N THR A 97 6.60 8.49 -10.74
CA THR A 97 5.86 9.48 -11.56
C THR A 97 5.95 9.21 -13.07
N ARG A 98 6.95 8.46 -13.54
CA ARG A 98 7.09 8.08 -14.95
C ARG A 98 6.31 6.81 -15.26
N GLY A 99 5.58 6.81 -16.38
CA GLY A 99 4.87 5.63 -16.88
C GLY A 99 3.78 5.12 -15.93
N PRO A 100 3.11 4.01 -16.26
CA PRO A 100 2.07 3.43 -15.40
C PRO A 100 2.64 2.89 -14.07
N LEU A 101 1.92 3.09 -12.96
CA LEU A 101 2.39 2.64 -11.63
C LEU A 101 2.55 1.12 -11.53
N PHE A 102 1.74 0.34 -12.25
CA PHE A 102 1.81 -1.13 -12.22
C PHE A 102 3.06 -1.70 -12.91
N GLU A 103 3.82 -0.89 -13.63
CA GLU A 103 5.11 -1.29 -14.23
C GLU A 103 6.30 -0.97 -13.31
N VAL A 104 6.05 -0.29 -12.18
CA VAL A 104 7.10 0.05 -11.23
C VAL A 104 7.51 -1.20 -10.47
N ASP A 105 8.77 -1.61 -10.67
CA ASP A 105 9.37 -2.69 -9.90
C ASP A 105 9.29 -2.39 -8.39
N ASP A 106 8.92 -3.38 -7.60
CA ASP A 106 8.62 -3.27 -6.16
C ASP A 106 7.88 -1.96 -5.79
N LEU A 107 6.76 -1.70 -6.47
CA LEU A 107 5.91 -0.55 -6.19
C LEU A 107 5.55 -0.46 -4.70
N ALA A 108 5.16 -1.57 -4.08
CA ALA A 108 4.78 -1.62 -2.67
C ALA A 108 5.92 -1.15 -1.75
N GLY A 109 7.15 -1.63 -1.98
CA GLY A 109 8.31 -1.20 -1.19
C GLY A 109 8.67 0.27 -1.39
N LYS A 110 8.57 0.79 -2.62
CA LYS A 110 8.78 2.21 -2.91
C LYS A 110 7.71 3.11 -2.29
N LEU A 111 6.45 2.69 -2.32
CA LEU A 111 5.35 3.37 -1.64
C LEU A 111 5.54 3.34 -0.11
N TRP A 112 6.01 2.22 0.44
CA TRP A 112 6.30 2.11 1.86
C TRP A 112 7.42 3.07 2.27
N ALA A 113 8.53 3.11 1.52
CA ALA A 113 9.63 4.05 1.74
C ALA A 113 9.16 5.51 1.77
N LEU A 114 8.24 5.87 0.87
CA LEU A 114 7.64 7.19 0.80
C LEU A 114 6.68 7.46 1.97
N ALA A 115 5.87 6.47 2.35
CA ALA A 115 4.89 6.58 3.42
C ALA A 115 5.56 6.89 4.77
N VAL A 116 6.67 6.22 5.08
CA VAL A 116 7.40 6.39 6.37
C VAL A 116 8.55 7.39 6.34
N SER A 117 8.66 8.21 5.29
CA SER A 117 9.76 9.18 5.23
C SER A 117 9.49 10.43 6.07
N ALA A 118 10.46 10.88 6.87
CA ALA A 118 10.43 12.22 7.45
C ALA A 118 11.10 13.27 6.55
N HIS A 119 11.54 12.91 5.34
CA HIS A 119 12.26 13.82 4.44
C HIS A 119 11.36 14.98 3.98
N PRO A 120 11.85 16.25 3.96
CA PRO A 120 11.05 17.41 3.57
C PRO A 120 10.39 17.28 2.19
N ASP A 121 11.10 16.69 1.23
CA ASP A 121 10.60 16.51 -0.15
C ASP A 121 9.57 15.37 -0.30
N ALA A 122 9.35 14.55 0.75
CA ALA A 122 8.42 13.43 0.69
C ALA A 122 6.97 13.89 0.54
N GLU A 123 6.59 15.02 1.13
CA GLU A 123 5.19 15.46 1.19
C GLU A 123 4.61 15.82 -0.18
N GLY A 124 5.39 16.54 -1.00
CA GLY A 124 5.01 16.85 -2.38
C GLY A 124 4.85 15.58 -3.21
N LEU A 125 5.76 14.62 -3.02
CA LEU A 125 5.73 13.35 -3.74
C LEU A 125 4.55 12.47 -3.31
N ARG A 126 4.24 12.38 -2.00
CA ARG A 126 3.04 11.66 -1.49
C ARG A 126 1.76 12.19 -2.12
N THR A 127 1.62 13.51 -2.18
CA THR A 127 0.42 14.15 -2.75
C THR A 127 0.26 13.80 -4.23
N ASN A 128 1.35 13.86 -5.00
CA ASN A 128 1.33 13.44 -6.40
C ASN A 128 0.95 11.97 -6.54
N VAL A 129 1.67 11.08 -5.83
CA VAL A 129 1.49 9.63 -5.93
C VAL A 129 0.09 9.18 -5.49
N ARG A 130 -0.50 9.77 -4.45
CA ARG A 130 -1.91 9.52 -4.06
C ARG A 130 -2.88 9.83 -5.20
N GLY A 131 -2.71 10.99 -5.84
CA GLY A 131 -3.50 11.35 -7.02
C GLY A 131 -3.36 10.33 -8.14
N ARG A 132 -2.14 9.84 -8.39
CA ARG A 132 -1.88 8.80 -9.39
C ARG A 132 -2.52 7.46 -9.04
N LEU A 133 -2.41 7.00 -7.79
CA LEU A 133 -3.02 5.75 -7.32
C LEU A 133 -4.55 5.77 -7.49
N ALA A 134 -5.20 6.89 -7.15
CA ALA A 134 -6.62 7.07 -7.37
C ALA A 134 -7.00 6.96 -8.86
N LEU A 135 -6.22 7.59 -9.75
CA LEU A 135 -6.42 7.49 -11.19
C LEU A 135 -6.17 6.07 -11.72
N THR A 136 -5.13 5.39 -11.25
CA THR A 136 -4.82 4.00 -11.66
C THR A 136 -5.91 3.03 -11.22
N GLY A 137 -6.45 3.18 -10.00
CA GLY A 137 -7.59 2.37 -9.55
C GLY A 137 -8.81 2.54 -10.47
N LEU A 138 -9.15 3.79 -10.83
CA LEU A 138 -10.22 4.07 -11.78
C LEU A 138 -9.93 3.47 -13.17
N GLN A 139 -8.69 3.53 -13.65
CA GLN A 139 -8.28 2.94 -14.92
C GLN A 139 -8.41 1.42 -14.92
N LEU A 140 -7.96 0.74 -13.85
CA LEU A 140 -8.07 -0.71 -13.71
C LEU A 140 -9.53 -1.16 -13.63
N ILE A 141 -10.39 -0.42 -12.92
CA ILE A 141 -11.83 -0.69 -12.90
C ILE A 141 -12.43 -0.54 -14.30
N ALA A 142 -12.11 0.54 -15.01
CA ALA A 142 -12.61 0.78 -16.36
C ALA A 142 -12.16 -0.30 -17.36
N LEU A 143 -10.89 -0.71 -17.32
CA LEU A 143 -10.34 -1.78 -18.16
C LEU A 143 -10.99 -3.14 -17.83
N THR A 144 -11.16 -3.45 -16.54
CA THR A 144 -11.84 -4.68 -16.11
C THR A 144 -13.29 -4.69 -16.59
N GLN A 145 -14.01 -3.59 -16.46
CA GLN A 145 -15.40 -3.47 -16.94
C GLN A 145 -15.49 -3.58 -18.46
N ALA A 146 -14.57 -2.97 -19.21
CA ALA A 146 -14.50 -3.10 -20.67
C ALA A 146 -14.28 -4.56 -21.06
N ARG A 147 -13.32 -5.24 -20.42
CA ARG A 147 -13.03 -6.66 -20.69
C ARG A 147 -14.20 -7.58 -20.36
N LEU A 148 -14.90 -7.34 -19.24
CA LEU A 148 -16.11 -8.08 -18.88
C LEU A 148 -17.24 -7.89 -19.91
N ARG A 149 -17.37 -6.70 -20.51
CA ARG A 149 -18.32 -6.46 -21.61
C ARG A 149 -17.94 -7.24 -22.86
N GLU A 150 -16.67 -7.19 -23.26
CA GLU A 150 -16.20 -7.95 -24.43
C GLU A 150 -16.45 -9.46 -24.26
N LEU A 151 -16.22 -10.00 -23.05
CA LEU A 151 -16.51 -11.40 -22.70
C LEU A 151 -18.02 -11.70 -22.75
N ALA A 152 -18.85 -10.84 -22.16
CA ALA A 152 -20.32 -11.00 -22.18
C ALA A 152 -20.91 -10.90 -23.59
N GLU A 153 -20.27 -10.14 -24.48
CA GLU A 153 -20.67 -9.98 -25.87
C GLU A 153 -20.06 -11.05 -26.78
N GLY A 154 -19.30 -12.02 -26.24
CA GLY A 154 -18.65 -13.09 -27.01
C GLY A 154 -17.59 -12.59 -28.00
N ARG A 155 -17.04 -11.39 -27.78
CA ARG A 155 -16.04 -10.75 -28.66
C ARG A 155 -14.60 -11.12 -28.34
N VAL A 156 -14.40 -12.02 -27.37
CA VAL A 156 -13.09 -12.52 -26.95
C VAL A 156 -13.09 -14.03 -27.13
N ALA A 157 -12.20 -14.52 -27.99
CA ALA A 157 -11.90 -15.95 -28.17
C ALA A 157 -11.00 -16.48 -27.04
#